data_AF-A0A9X4AP43-F1
#
_entry.id   AF-A0A9X4AP43-F1
#
_cell.length_a   1.000
_cell.length_b   1.000
_cell.length_c   1.000
_cell.angle_alpha   90.00
_cell.angle_beta   90.00
_cell.angle_gamma   90.00
#
_symmetry.space_group_name_H-M   'P 1'
#
loop_
_entity.id
_entity.type
_entity.pdbx_description
1 polymer ?
#
loop_
_entity_poly.entity_id
_entity_poly.type
_entity_poly.pdbx_seq_one_letter_code
_entity_poly.pdbx_strand_id
1 'polypeptide(L)'
;MFLLILVKAKIIITTAFHFSIEKFFNRFRKCEDLQISRIGGGKNKPSYKIDISTIQSLNRNGLIKSELHQYGQIIVDECHHISAVSFEKVLKAVRAKKVYGLTATPVRKDGLHPIIFMQCGPIRYKTNSKQQANIRPFKQTLVRREKLMRTNETD
;
A
#
# COMPACT_ATOMS: atom_id res chain seq x y z
N MET A 1 2.17 -16.14 -13.22
CA MET A 1 2.81 -15.01 -13.91
C MET A 1 2.22 -13.71 -13.35
N PHE A 2 2.91 -13.02 -12.44
CA PHE A 2 2.44 -11.71 -11.97
C PHE A 2 2.93 -10.66 -12.96
N LEU A 3 2.03 -10.19 -13.82
CA LEU A 3 2.31 -9.16 -14.81
C LEU A 3 2.56 -7.84 -14.08
N LEU A 4 3.82 -7.44 -13.95
CA LEU A 4 4.23 -6.13 -13.45
C LEU A 4 4.40 -5.21 -14.67
N ILE A 5 3.41 -4.36 -14.94
CA ILE A 5 3.52 -3.34 -15.98
C ILE A 5 4.34 -2.18 -15.40
N LEU A 6 5.60 -2.09 -15.82
CA LEU A 6 6.47 -0.95 -15.53
C LEU A 6 6.06 0.21 -16.44
N VAL A 7 5.31 1.15 -15.89
CA VAL A 7 4.97 2.39 -16.61
C VAL A 7 6.20 3.30 -16.57
N LYS A 8 6.63 3.86 -17.71
CA LYS A 8 7.61 4.97 -17.78
C LYS A 8 7.01 6.26 -17.20
N ALA A 9 6.72 6.27 -15.90
CA ALA A 9 6.19 7.41 -15.17
C ALA A 9 6.97 7.59 -13.87
N LYS A 10 7.02 8.83 -13.36
CA LYS A 10 7.48 9.09 -11.99
C LYS A 10 6.43 8.50 -11.04
N ILE A 11 6.76 7.38 -10.40
CA ILE A 11 5.86 6.60 -9.57
C ILE A 11 6.25 6.73 -8.10
N ILE A 12 5.25 6.95 -7.24
CA ILE A 12 5.39 6.73 -5.81
C ILE A 12 4.45 5.63 -5.33
N ILE A 13 5.00 4.66 -4.61
CA ILE A 13 4.24 3.60 -3.94
C ILE A 13 4.11 3.98 -2.47
N THR A 14 2.88 4.14 -2.01
CA THR A 14 2.60 4.45 -0.61
C THR A 14 2.07 3.23 0.11
N THR A 15 2.70 2.84 1.20
CA THR A 15 2.24 1.74 2.06
C THR A 15 1.81 2.24 3.43
N ALA A 16 0.91 1.51 4.09
CA ALA A 16 0.54 1.78 5.48
C ALA A 16 1.62 1.34 6.49
N PHE A 17 2.46 0.37 6.12
CA PHE A 17 3.44 -0.28 7.02
C PHE A 17 4.87 -0.26 6.47
N HIS A 18 5.84 -0.06 7.36
CA HIS A 18 7.28 -0.08 7.02
C HIS A 18 7.74 -1.44 6.50
N PHE A 19 7.24 -2.55 7.07
CA PHE A 19 7.58 -3.90 6.62
C PHE A 19 7.17 -4.16 5.16
N SER A 20 6.09 -3.52 4.68
CA SER A 20 5.69 -3.59 3.27
C SER A 20 6.73 -2.92 2.37
N ILE A 21 7.35 -1.82 2.81
CA ILE A 21 8.40 -1.14 2.03
C ILE A 21 9.58 -2.06 1.76
N GLU A 22 10.07 -2.79 2.75
CA GLU A 22 11.21 -3.70 2.54
C GLU A 22 10.87 -4.81 1.56
N LYS A 23 9.66 -5.39 1.66
CA LYS A 23 9.17 -6.38 0.70
C LYS A 23 9.13 -5.81 -0.72
N PHE A 24 8.52 -4.65 -0.92
CA PHE A 24 8.46 -4.00 -2.22
C PHE A 24 9.88 -3.68 -2.72
N PHE A 25 10.70 -3.00 -1.93
CA PHE A 25 12.06 -2.63 -2.31
C PHE A 25 12.89 -3.85 -2.74
N ASN A 26 12.89 -4.93 -1.95
CA ASN A 26 13.62 -6.16 -2.27
C ASN A 26 13.06 -6.88 -3.50
N ARG A 27 11.75 -6.81 -3.74
CA ARG A 27 11.11 -7.39 -4.93
C ARG A 27 11.58 -6.69 -6.20
N PHE A 28 11.62 -5.36 -6.17
CA PHE A 28 11.97 -4.53 -7.33
C PHE A 28 13.48 -4.42 -7.54
N ARG A 29 14.31 -4.55 -6.50
CA ARG A 29 15.78 -4.58 -6.60
C ARG A 29 16.30 -5.72 -7.49
N LYS A 30 15.50 -6.77 -7.72
CA LYS A 30 15.83 -7.86 -8.65
C LYS A 30 15.80 -7.45 -10.13
N CYS A 31 15.27 -6.28 -10.45
CA CYS A 31 15.28 -5.71 -11.79
C CYS A 31 16.42 -4.68 -11.86
N GLU A 32 17.54 -5.06 -12.47
CA GLU A 32 18.76 -4.24 -12.50
C GLU A 32 18.57 -2.89 -13.21
N ASP A 33 17.63 -2.81 -14.17
CA ASP A 33 17.35 -1.59 -14.94
C ASP A 33 16.44 -0.58 -14.22
N LEU A 34 15.96 -0.88 -13.00
CA LEU A 34 15.04 -0.03 -12.27
C LEU A 34 15.73 0.81 -11.20
N GLN A 35 15.72 2.12 -11.39
CA GLN A 35 16.12 3.08 -10.37
C GLN A 35 15.01 3.19 -9.32
N ILE A 36 15.21 2.54 -8.16
CA ILE A 36 14.28 2.53 -7.04
C ILE A 36 14.90 3.21 -5.83
N SER A 37 14.18 4.13 -5.19
CA SER A 37 14.59 4.72 -3.92
C SER A 37 13.54 4.59 -2.83
N ARG A 38 13.92 4.94 -1.59
CA ARG A 38 13.05 4.93 -0.42
C ARG A 38 12.97 6.32 0.20
N ILE A 39 11.76 6.75 0.50
CA ILE A 39 11.47 8.00 1.23
C ILE A 39 10.88 7.62 2.59
N GLY A 40 11.61 7.90 3.66
CA GLY A 40 11.23 7.56 5.04
C GLY A 40 12.32 6.82 5.82
N GLY A 41 12.19 6.81 7.16
CA GLY A 41 13.12 6.12 8.07
C GLY A 41 14.57 6.59 7.90
N GLY A 42 14.80 7.92 7.91
CA GLY A 42 16.11 8.55 7.74
C GLY A 42 16.61 8.65 6.28
N LYS A 43 15.97 8.00 5.32
CA LYS A 43 16.30 8.11 3.89
C LYS A 43 15.40 9.15 3.23
N ASN A 44 15.97 10.20 2.63
CA ASN A 44 15.20 11.25 1.98
C ASN A 44 15.79 11.71 0.64
N LYS A 45 16.34 10.78 -0.13
CA LYS A 45 16.88 11.04 -1.48
C LYS A 45 16.00 10.36 -2.52
N PRO A 46 14.92 11.02 -2.98
CA PRO A 46 14.05 10.48 -4.04
C PRO A 46 14.81 10.36 -5.37
N SER A 47 14.56 9.30 -6.12
CA SER A 47 15.05 9.11 -7.50
C SER A 47 14.15 9.78 -8.53
N TYR A 48 12.89 10.04 -8.17
CA TYR A 48 11.81 10.47 -9.06
C TYR A 48 11.56 9.54 -10.25
N LYS A 49 12.03 8.29 -10.17
CA LYS A 49 11.69 7.23 -11.13
C LYS A 49 10.67 6.30 -10.48
N ILE A 50 11.11 5.53 -9.50
CA ILE A 50 10.26 4.70 -8.65
C ILE A 50 10.68 4.95 -7.21
N ASP A 51 9.81 5.55 -6.42
CA ASP A 51 10.09 5.80 -5.02
C ASP A 51 9.05 5.10 -4.15
N ILE A 52 9.51 4.48 -3.07
CA ILE A 52 8.64 3.78 -2.13
C ILE A 52 8.64 4.55 -0.81
N SER A 53 7.45 4.86 -0.29
CA SER A 53 7.29 5.64 0.93
C SER A 53 6.14 5.11 1.79
N THR A 54 6.14 5.46 3.07
CA THR A 54 4.93 5.35 3.89
C THR A 54 4.18 6.67 3.85
N ILE A 55 2.87 6.63 4.07
CA ILE A 55 2.09 7.88 4.16
C ILE A 55 2.52 8.75 5.34
N GLN A 56 2.93 8.16 6.46
CA GLN A 56 3.50 8.92 7.58
C GLN A 56 4.82 9.61 7.20
N SER A 57 5.58 9.06 6.25
CA SER A 57 6.83 9.69 5.79
C SER A 57 6.58 10.86 4.84
N LEU A 58 5.43 10.87 4.17
CA LEU A 58 4.95 11.95 3.29
C LEU A 58 4.19 13.04 4.03
N ASN A 59 3.58 12.70 5.17
CA ASN A 59 2.84 13.60 6.04
C ASN A 59 3.46 13.58 7.45
N ARG A 60 4.33 14.54 7.72
CA ARG A 60 4.99 14.68 9.03
C ARG A 60 4.38 15.87 9.77
N ASN A 61 3.66 15.60 10.85
CA ASN A 61 2.98 16.61 11.67
C ASN A 61 2.03 17.52 10.87
N GLY A 62 1.35 16.98 9.84
CA GLY A 62 0.45 17.75 8.99
C GLY A 62 1.12 18.47 7.83
N LEU A 63 2.46 18.49 7.77
CA LEU A 63 3.21 19.03 6.64
C LEU A 63 3.40 17.94 5.58
N ILE A 64 2.83 18.20 4.40
CA ILE A 64 3.01 17.34 3.23
C ILE A 64 4.32 17.69 2.53
N LYS A 65 5.09 16.67 2.19
CA LYS A 65 6.32 16.78 1.41
C LYS A 65 6.06 17.28 -0.02
N SER A 66 6.80 18.31 -0.45
CA SER A 66 6.65 18.90 -1.79
C SER A 66 7.12 17.96 -2.90
N GLU A 67 7.97 16.98 -2.57
CA GLU A 67 8.40 15.90 -3.45
C GLU A 67 7.21 15.17 -4.09
N LEU A 68 6.06 15.11 -3.40
CA LEU A 68 4.83 14.49 -3.89
C LEU A 68 4.33 15.10 -5.21
N HIS A 69 4.57 16.40 -5.43
CA HIS A 69 4.13 17.11 -6.63
C HIS A 69 4.89 16.69 -7.89
N GLN A 70 6.02 15.99 -7.75
CA GLN A 70 6.81 15.55 -8.90
C GLN A 70 6.32 14.23 -9.50
N TYR A 71 5.43 13.50 -8.82
CA TYR A 71 4.97 12.20 -9.29
C TYR A 71 3.77 12.34 -10.24
N GLY A 72 3.85 11.66 -11.39
CA GLY A 72 2.77 11.58 -12.37
C GLY A 72 1.81 10.43 -12.12
N GLN A 73 2.23 9.47 -11.28
CA GLN A 73 1.45 8.30 -10.90
C GLN A 73 1.67 7.94 -9.42
N ILE A 74 0.59 7.59 -8.73
CA ILE A 74 0.61 7.09 -7.35
C ILE A 74 -0.05 5.73 -7.27
N ILE A 75 0.56 4.82 -6.51
CA ILE A 75 0.00 3.52 -6.17
C ILE A 75 -0.11 3.45 -4.64
N VAL A 76 -1.34 3.31 -4.14
CA VAL A 76 -1.63 3.18 -2.72
C VAL A 76 -1.83 1.70 -2.41
N ASP A 77 -0.87 1.11 -1.71
CA ASP A 77 -0.99 -0.25 -1.15
C ASP A 77 -1.82 -0.20 0.14
N GLU A 78 -2.60 -1.26 0.36
CA GLU A 78 -3.63 -1.31 1.41
C GLU A 78 -4.54 -0.08 1.43
N CYS A 79 -5.04 0.30 0.25
CA CYS A 79 -5.84 1.51 0.05
C CYS A 79 -7.14 1.54 0.87
N HIS A 80 -7.52 0.42 1.50
CA HIS A 80 -8.61 0.38 2.46
C HIS A 80 -8.36 1.27 3.69
N HIS A 81 -7.12 1.71 3.95
CA HIS A 81 -6.78 2.68 5.00
C HIS A 81 -6.99 4.16 4.60
N ILE A 82 -7.39 4.45 3.35
CA ILE A 82 -7.56 5.83 2.83
C ILE A 82 -8.53 6.67 3.67
N SER A 83 -9.51 6.07 4.34
CA SER A 83 -10.46 6.78 5.20
C SER A 83 -9.82 7.43 6.43
N ALA A 84 -8.55 7.16 6.73
CA ALA A 84 -7.82 7.86 7.77
C ALA A 84 -7.53 9.32 7.35
N VAL A 85 -7.76 10.28 8.24
CA VAL A 85 -7.55 11.73 8.00
C VAL A 85 -6.14 12.05 7.46
N SER A 86 -5.13 11.30 7.91
CA SER A 86 -3.75 11.47 7.46
C SER A 86 -3.53 11.06 5.99
N PHE A 87 -4.21 10.01 5.53
CA PHE A 87 -4.19 9.56 4.13
C PHE A 87 -4.90 10.54 3.22
N GLU A 88 -6.09 11.01 3.63
CA GLU A 88 -6.87 11.97 2.86
C GLU A 88 -6.07 13.27 2.60
N LYS A 89 -5.36 13.79 3.61
CA LYS A 89 -4.50 14.97 3.46
C LYS A 89 -3.38 14.76 2.43
N VAL A 90 -2.76 13.59 2.40
CA VAL A 90 -1.75 13.27 1.38
C VAL A 90 -2.38 13.26 0.00
N LEU A 91 -3.48 12.52 -0.18
CA LEU A 91 -4.12 12.37 -1.50
C LEU A 91 -4.69 13.69 -2.04
N LYS A 92 -5.19 14.57 -1.18
CA LYS A 92 -5.61 15.93 -1.58
C LYS A 92 -4.47 16.78 -2.11
N ALA A 93 -3.23 16.57 -1.64
CA ALA A 93 -2.05 17.30 -2.10
C ALA A 93 -1.41 16.68 -3.36
N VAL A 94 -1.88 15.51 -3.80
CA VAL A 94 -1.35 14.82 -4.99
C VAL A 94 -1.75 15.56 -6.26
N ARG A 95 -0.77 15.80 -7.14
CA ARG A 95 -0.99 16.38 -8.48
C ARG A 95 -0.84 15.35 -9.61
N ALA A 96 -0.73 14.08 -9.25
CA ALA A 96 -0.55 12.98 -10.19
C ALA A 96 -1.80 12.81 -11.07
N LYS A 97 -1.58 12.54 -12.36
CA LYS A 97 -2.68 12.27 -13.32
C LYS A 97 -3.30 10.89 -13.11
N LYS A 98 -2.56 9.97 -12.48
CA LYS A 98 -2.97 8.57 -12.28
C LYS A 98 -2.82 8.19 -10.81
N VAL A 99 -3.91 7.77 -10.18
CA VAL A 99 -3.91 7.25 -8.81
C VAL A 99 -4.56 5.88 -8.83
N TYR A 100 -3.87 4.89 -8.26
CA TYR A 100 -4.34 3.51 -8.18
C TYR A 100 -4.34 3.04 -6.73
N GLY A 101 -5.36 2.28 -6.34
CA GLY A 101 -5.43 1.61 -5.05
C GLY A 101 -5.28 0.09 -5.20
N LEU A 102 -4.46 -0.53 -4.36
CA LEU A 102 -4.36 -1.98 -4.20
C LEU A 102 -4.94 -2.35 -2.84
N THR A 103 -5.91 -3.27 -2.82
CA THR A 103 -6.47 -3.79 -1.58
C THR A 103 -7.10 -5.16 -1.78
N ALA A 104 -7.00 -6.01 -0.76
CA ALA A 104 -7.76 -7.25 -0.68
C ALA A 104 -9.23 -7.03 -0.27
N THR A 105 -9.53 -5.90 0.38
CA THR A 105 -10.81 -5.63 1.05
C THR A 105 -11.38 -4.28 0.61
N PRO A 106 -11.85 -4.17 -0.65
CA PRO A 106 -12.38 -2.90 -1.17
C PRO A 106 -13.70 -2.47 -0.49
N VAL A 107 -14.39 -3.38 0.21
CA VAL A 107 -15.63 -3.09 0.95
C VAL A 107 -15.32 -3.18 2.44
N ARG A 108 -15.53 -2.07 3.15
CA ARG A 108 -15.36 -1.96 4.60
C ARG A 108 -16.71 -2.12 5.31
N LYS A 109 -16.69 -2.74 6.50
CA LYS A 109 -17.88 -2.94 7.35
C LYS A 109 -18.47 -1.64 7.91
N ASP A 110 -17.66 -0.58 7.99
CA ASP A 110 -18.07 0.74 8.49
C ASP A 110 -18.77 1.61 7.45
N GLY A 111 -18.92 1.13 6.21
CA GLY A 111 -19.57 1.89 5.14
C GLY A 111 -18.72 3.00 4.53
N LEU A 112 -17.49 3.26 4.99
CA LEU A 112 -16.65 4.37 4.51
C LEU A 112 -15.85 4.05 3.23
N HIS A 113 -16.05 2.87 2.66
CA HIS A 113 -15.40 2.44 1.43
C HIS A 113 -15.63 3.32 0.19
N PRO A 114 -16.73 4.12 0.05
CA PRO A 114 -16.87 5.06 -1.07
C PRO A 114 -15.73 6.07 -1.18
N ILE A 115 -15.08 6.42 -0.06
CA ILE A 115 -13.92 7.32 -0.05
C ILE A 115 -12.77 6.76 -0.89
N ILE A 116 -12.58 5.43 -0.87
CA ILE A 116 -11.55 4.76 -1.67
C ILE A 116 -11.84 5.00 -3.16
N PHE A 117 -13.10 4.89 -3.58
CA PHE A 117 -13.48 5.09 -4.98
C PHE A 117 -13.43 6.55 -5.41
N MET A 118 -13.73 7.49 -4.51
CA MET A 118 -13.56 8.92 -4.78
C MET A 118 -12.09 9.27 -5.02
N GLN A 119 -11.16 8.67 -4.28
CA GLN A 119 -9.74 9.01 -4.34
C GLN A 119 -8.94 8.20 -5.38
N CYS A 120 -9.27 6.92 -5.56
CA CYS A 120 -8.54 6.01 -6.46
C CYS A 120 -9.33 5.60 -7.71
N GLY A 121 -10.59 6.01 -7.81
CA GLY A 121 -11.48 5.61 -8.90
C GLY A 121 -12.15 4.23 -8.68
N PRO A 122 -12.93 3.77 -9.67
CA PRO A 122 -13.69 2.52 -9.57
C PRO A 122 -12.78 1.29 -9.60
N ILE A 123 -13.30 0.16 -9.09
CA ILE A 123 -12.61 -1.13 -9.17
C ILE A 123 -12.39 -1.50 -10.64
N ARG A 124 -11.12 -1.62 -11.04
CA ARG A 124 -10.74 -2.03 -12.41
C ARG A 124 -10.59 -3.53 -12.57
N TYR A 125 -10.23 -4.23 -11.50
CA TYR A 125 -9.98 -5.65 -11.52
C TYR A 125 -10.16 -6.22 -10.11
N LYS A 126 -10.73 -7.43 -10.01
CA LYS A 126 -10.92 -8.16 -8.75
C LYS A 126 -10.55 -9.62 -8.95
N THR A 127 -9.72 -10.17 -8.09
CA THR A 127 -9.38 -11.60 -8.12
C THR A 127 -10.33 -12.40 -7.24
N ASN A 128 -10.59 -13.66 -7.63
CA ASN A 128 -11.29 -14.60 -6.79
C ASN A 128 -10.29 -15.40 -5.95
N SER A 129 -10.34 -15.27 -4.62
CA SER A 129 -9.43 -15.94 -3.70
C SER A 129 -9.45 -17.47 -3.83
N LYS A 130 -10.60 -18.07 -4.18
CA LYS A 130 -10.71 -19.52 -4.40
C LYS A 130 -9.92 -19.98 -5.63
N GLN A 131 -10.08 -19.27 -6.74
CA GLN A 131 -9.31 -19.54 -7.97
C GLN A 131 -7.81 -19.35 -7.72
N GLN A 132 -7.46 -18.30 -6.96
CA GLN A 132 -6.07 -18.01 -6.63
C GLN A 132 -5.48 -19.00 -5.61
N ALA A 133 -6.28 -19.69 -4.81
CA ALA A 133 -5.85 -20.77 -3.93
C ALA A 133 -5.51 -22.04 -4.72
N ASN A 134 -6.29 -22.36 -5.75
CA ASN A 134 -6.07 -23.54 -6.60
C ASN A 134 -4.75 -23.49 -7.41
N ILE A 135 -4.18 -22.30 -7.61
CA ILE A 135 -2.94 -22.10 -8.38
C ILE A 135 -1.70 -22.14 -7.47
N ARG A 136 -1.85 -22.11 -6.14
CA ARG A 136 -0.71 -22.04 -5.22
C ARG A 136 0.01 -23.38 -5.15
N PRO A 137 1.35 -23.43 -5.12
CA PRO A 137 2.10 -24.67 -5.02
C PRO A 137 2.11 -25.26 -3.61
N PHE A 138 1.29 -24.76 -2.69
CA PHE A 138 1.28 -25.16 -1.29
C PHE A 138 -0.15 -25.21 -0.72
N LYS A 139 -0.39 -26.16 0.19
CA LYS A 139 -1.66 -26.31 0.91
C LYS A 139 -1.66 -25.42 2.16
N GLN A 140 -2.67 -24.58 2.30
CA GLN A 140 -2.82 -23.69 3.45
C GLN A 140 -3.83 -24.30 4.43
N THR A 141 -3.38 -24.65 5.63
CA THR A 141 -4.22 -25.25 6.68
C THR A 141 -4.40 -24.26 7.83
N LEU A 142 -5.65 -24.01 8.23
CA LEU A 142 -5.96 -23.21 9.42
C LEU A 142 -5.84 -24.11 10.65
N VAL A 143 -4.80 -23.91 11.46
CA VAL A 143 -4.68 -24.59 12.76
C VAL A 143 -5.26 -23.67 13.83
N ARG A 144 -6.47 -23.99 14.31
CA ARG A 144 -7.06 -23.28 15.46
C ARG A 144 -6.27 -23.62 16.70
N ARG A 145 -5.66 -22.61 17.33
CA ARG A 145 -5.01 -22.79 18.63
C ARG A 145 -6.00 -22.43 19.73
N GLU A 146 -6.43 -23.42 20.48
CA GLU A 146 -7.24 -23.19 21.68
C GLU A 146 -6.30 -22.76 22.82
N LYS A 147 -6.62 -21.63 23.44
CA LYS A 147 -5.89 -21.10 24.58
C LYS A 147 -6.82 -21.20 25.78
N LEU A 148 -6.50 -22.04 26.77
CA LEU A 148 -7.19 -21.98 28.06
C LEU A 148 -6.86 -20.63 28.71
N MET A 149 -7.88 -19.79 28.89
CA MET A 149 -7.79 -18.65 29.79
C MET A 149 -7.67 -19.23 31.20
N ARG A 150 -6.53 -19.04 31.87
CA ARG A 150 -6.44 -19.27 33.31
C ARG A 150 -7.06 -18.05 34.00
N THR A 151 -8.25 -18.21 34.56
CA THR A 151 -8.73 -17.30 35.60
C THR A 151 -7.96 -17.68 36.87
N ASN A 152 -7.14 -16.77 37.38
CA ASN A 152 -6.70 -16.90 38.75
C ASN A 152 -7.93 -16.58 39.59
N GLU A 153 -8.45 -17.56 40.33
CA GLU A 153 -9.41 -17.30 41.39
C GLU A 153 -8.72 -16.36 42.38
N THR A 154 -9.26 -15.14 42.50
CA THR A 154 -8.89 -14.22 43.57
C THR A 154 -9.67 -14.66 44.79
N ASP A 155 -8.98 -15.26 45.77
CA ASP A 155 -9.46 -15.39 47.15
C ASP A 155 -9.57 -14.00 47.81
#